data_AF-A0A949QAN2-F1
#
_entry.id   AF-A0A949QAN2-F1
#
_cell.length_a   1.000
_cell.length_b   1.000
_cell.length_c   1.000
_cell.angle_alpha   90.00
_cell.angle_beta   90.00
_cell.angle_gamma   90.00
#
_symmetry.space_group_name_H-M   'P 1'
#
loop_
_entity.id
_entity.type
_entity.pdbx_description
1 polymer ?
#
loop_
_entity_poly.entity_id
_entity_poly.type
_entity_poly.pdbx_seq_one_letter_code
_entity_poly.pdbx_strand_id
1 'polypeptide(L)'
;GIDGYTVCHRLKADPRTATIPVIFLSANTTVAHKLEGFAAGGVDYIGKPFWAEEVVARVFVHLQIKQQVERLQAIAAGEPPSALNKFAHPVVDIIDITKQANPVSTDSRDNEIVVAAVAQLQHDPAEWPGLDSLAKRVGTHEKKLTKLFRQHFGMTVFDYVAELRLENARAQLAS
;
A
#
# COMPACT_ATOMS: atom_id res chain seq x y z
N GLY A 1 -17.18 4.24 -11.91
CA GLY A 1 -16.92 2.81 -11.70
C GLY A 1 -17.37 2.40 -10.32
N ILE A 2 -17.42 1.10 -10.00
CA ILE A 2 -17.69 0.61 -8.64
C ILE A 2 -16.49 0.91 -7.72
N ASP A 3 -16.73 1.31 -6.47
CA ASP A 3 -15.64 1.56 -5.51
C ASP A 3 -15.04 0.26 -4.96
N GLY A 4 -13.84 0.36 -4.38
CA GLY A 4 -13.10 -0.80 -3.86
C GLY A 4 -13.73 -1.45 -2.62
N TYR A 5 -14.46 -0.69 -1.79
CA TYR A 5 -15.09 -1.22 -0.58
C TYR A 5 -16.28 -2.10 -0.93
N THR A 6 -17.10 -1.69 -1.88
CA THR A 6 -18.21 -2.46 -2.42
C THR A 6 -17.72 -3.76 -3.07
N VAL A 7 -16.61 -3.72 -3.79
CA VAL A 7 -15.98 -4.94 -4.34
C VAL A 7 -15.53 -5.87 -3.23
N CYS A 8 -14.84 -5.35 -2.21
CA CYS A 8 -14.40 -6.14 -1.06
C CYS A 8 -15.59 -6.80 -0.35
N HIS A 9 -16.65 -6.03 -0.08
CA HIS A 9 -17.85 -6.54 0.56
C HIS A 9 -18.48 -7.71 -0.23
N ARG A 10 -18.56 -7.60 -1.56
CA ARG A 10 -19.05 -8.69 -2.43
C ARG A 10 -18.15 -9.92 -2.38
N LEU A 11 -16.83 -9.75 -2.40
CA LEU A 11 -15.88 -10.86 -2.24
C LEU A 11 -16.03 -11.56 -0.90
N LYS A 12 -16.32 -10.80 0.17
CA LYS A 12 -16.52 -11.35 1.51
C LYS A 12 -17.88 -12.02 1.70
N ALA A 13 -18.89 -11.61 0.95
CA ALA A 13 -20.22 -12.23 0.98
C ALA A 13 -20.29 -13.57 0.24
N ASP A 14 -19.45 -13.82 -0.77
CA ASP A 14 -19.42 -15.09 -1.50
C ASP A 14 -18.57 -16.15 -0.74
N PRO A 15 -19.14 -17.29 -0.32
CA PRO A 15 -18.41 -18.33 0.41
C PRO A 15 -17.16 -18.85 -0.32
N ARG A 16 -17.12 -18.77 -1.65
CA ARG A 16 -15.97 -19.21 -2.46
C ARG A 16 -14.77 -18.28 -2.35
N THR A 17 -14.99 -17.01 -2.01
CA THR A 17 -13.95 -15.97 -1.94
C THR A 17 -13.81 -15.34 -0.55
N ALA A 18 -14.72 -15.63 0.39
CA ALA A 18 -14.75 -15.02 1.72
C ALA A 18 -13.43 -15.19 2.50
N THR A 19 -12.75 -16.32 2.31
CA THR A 19 -11.48 -16.65 2.98
C THR A 19 -10.26 -15.98 2.36
N ILE A 20 -10.37 -15.33 1.20
CA ILE A 20 -9.26 -14.65 0.53
C ILE A 20 -8.96 -13.33 1.26
N PRO A 21 -7.74 -13.13 1.80
CA PRO A 21 -7.36 -11.86 2.42
C PRO A 21 -7.42 -10.71 1.40
N VAL A 22 -8.01 -9.58 1.78
CA VAL A 22 -8.07 -8.37 0.94
C VAL A 22 -7.27 -7.27 1.60
N ILE A 23 -6.29 -6.72 0.88
CA ILE A 23 -5.45 -5.60 1.32
C ILE A 23 -5.82 -4.39 0.46
N PHE A 24 -6.17 -3.27 1.10
CA PHE A 24 -6.45 -2.03 0.39
C PHE A 24 -5.17 -1.25 0.12
N LEU A 25 -5.07 -0.68 -1.09
CA LEU A 25 -3.99 0.22 -1.50
C LEU A 25 -4.61 1.57 -1.88
N SER A 26 -4.42 2.61 -1.06
CA SER A 26 -5.19 3.86 -1.22
C SER A 26 -4.35 5.12 -0.99
N ALA A 27 -4.65 6.18 -1.74
CA ALA A 27 -4.09 7.51 -1.51
C ALA A 27 -4.68 8.17 -0.25
N ASN A 28 -5.95 7.90 0.05
CA ASN A 28 -6.59 8.44 1.24
C ASN A 28 -6.34 7.50 2.44
N THR A 29 -5.57 7.99 3.41
CA THR A 29 -5.13 7.21 4.58
C THR A 29 -5.75 7.68 5.89
N THR A 30 -6.78 8.52 5.82
CA THR A 30 -7.52 8.98 6.99
C THR A 30 -8.06 7.79 7.78
N VAL A 31 -8.23 7.99 9.09
CA VAL A 31 -8.76 6.95 9.98
C VAL A 31 -10.14 6.48 9.50
N ALA A 32 -11.00 7.40 9.04
CA ALA A 32 -12.33 7.08 8.54
C ALA A 32 -12.30 6.06 7.39
N HIS A 33 -11.47 6.29 6.37
CA HIS A 33 -11.37 5.37 5.23
C HIS A 33 -10.70 4.04 5.56
N LYS A 34 -9.75 4.02 6.52
CA LYS A 34 -9.20 2.76 7.03
C LYS A 34 -10.28 1.92 7.73
N LEU A 35 -11.05 2.55 8.62
CA LEU A 35 -12.15 1.89 9.33
C LEU A 35 -13.22 1.37 8.34
N GLU A 36 -13.54 2.13 7.30
CA GLU A 36 -14.45 1.70 6.24
C GLU A 36 -13.92 0.48 5.48
N GLY A 37 -12.64 0.48 5.11
CA GLY A 37 -11.99 -0.68 4.50
C GLY A 37 -12.04 -1.94 5.37
N PHE A 38 -11.79 -1.79 6.68
CA PHE A 38 -11.89 -2.91 7.63
C PHE A 38 -13.33 -3.37 7.80
N ALA A 39 -14.31 -2.47 7.87
CA ALA A 39 -15.73 -2.79 7.94
C ALA A 39 -16.23 -3.53 6.68
N ALA A 40 -15.66 -3.23 5.51
CA ALA A 40 -15.92 -3.97 4.27
C ALA A 40 -15.32 -5.39 4.26
N GLY A 41 -14.48 -5.72 5.25
CA GLY A 41 -13.82 -7.01 5.42
C GLY A 41 -12.38 -7.08 4.90
N GLY A 42 -11.75 -5.93 4.65
CA GLY A 42 -10.30 -5.86 4.46
C GLY A 42 -9.55 -6.30 5.71
N VAL A 43 -8.37 -6.88 5.53
CA VAL A 43 -7.49 -7.31 6.63
C VAL A 43 -6.28 -6.41 6.82
N ASP A 44 -6.02 -5.53 5.85
CA ASP A 44 -4.93 -4.56 5.89
C ASP A 44 -5.20 -3.37 4.97
N TYR A 45 -4.45 -2.31 5.19
CA TYR A 45 -4.58 -1.05 4.49
C TYR A 45 -3.21 -0.38 4.33
N ILE A 46 -2.73 -0.26 3.09
CA ILE A 46 -1.45 0.37 2.76
C ILE A 46 -1.72 1.71 2.08
N GLY A 47 -1.15 2.76 2.67
CA GLY A 47 -1.21 4.10 2.13
C GLY A 47 -0.29 4.27 0.94
N LYS A 48 -0.72 5.04 -0.07
CA LYS A 48 0.16 5.52 -1.13
C LYS A 48 0.89 6.78 -0.66
N PRO A 49 2.16 6.95 -1.07
CA PRO A 49 2.99 5.98 -1.80
C PRO A 49 3.39 4.79 -0.93
N PHE A 50 3.44 3.60 -1.54
CA PHE A 50 3.93 2.37 -0.91
C PHE A 50 5.08 1.78 -1.72
N TRP A 51 5.88 0.93 -1.07
CA TRP A 51 6.96 0.19 -1.71
C TRP A 51 6.52 -1.22 -2.10
N ALA A 52 7.08 -1.74 -3.19
CA ALA A 52 6.81 -3.12 -3.60
C ALA A 52 7.19 -4.09 -2.48
N GLU A 53 8.29 -3.83 -1.79
CA GLU A 53 8.80 -4.57 -0.64
C GLU A 53 7.81 -4.56 0.52
N GLU A 54 7.18 -3.42 0.82
CA GLU A 54 6.15 -3.33 1.86
C GLU A 54 4.92 -4.15 1.48
N VAL A 55 4.44 -4.01 0.24
CA VAL A 55 3.28 -4.76 -0.26
C VAL A 55 3.56 -6.26 -0.20
N VAL A 56 4.73 -6.68 -0.67
CA VAL A 56 5.16 -8.08 -0.65
C VAL A 56 5.22 -8.60 0.78
N ALA A 57 5.87 -7.87 1.70
CA ALA A 57 5.95 -8.27 3.11
C ALA A 57 4.55 -8.45 3.74
N ARG A 58 3.63 -7.51 3.52
CA ARG A 58 2.26 -7.60 4.04
C ARG A 58 1.49 -8.76 3.42
N VAL A 59 1.59 -8.98 2.11
CA VAL A 59 0.99 -10.15 1.45
C VAL A 59 1.49 -11.45 2.08
N PHE A 60 2.79 -11.58 2.31
CA PHE A 60 3.37 -12.77 2.94
C PHE A 60 2.85 -13.02 4.35
N VAL A 61 2.77 -11.98 5.19
CA VAL A 61 2.21 -12.08 6.55
C VAL A 61 0.77 -12.61 6.50
N HIS A 62 -0.07 -12.07 5.63
CA HIS A 62 -1.47 -12.52 5.51
C HIS A 62 -1.61 -13.92 4.93
N LEU A 63 -0.74 -14.33 4.00
CA LEU A 63 -0.69 -15.70 3.50
C LEU A 63 -0.28 -16.70 4.59
N GLN A 64 0.70 -16.34 5.44
CA GLN A 64 1.12 -17.18 6.56
C GLN A 64 0.01 -17.33 7.60
N ILE A 65 -0.66 -16.23 7.98
CA ILE A 65 -1.80 -16.27 8.91
C ILE A 65 -2.90 -17.18 8.36
N LYS A 66 -3.25 -17.02 7.07
CA LYS A 66 -4.26 -17.87 6.41
C LYS A 66 -3.91 -19.35 6.50
N GLN A 67 -2.68 -19.73 6.18
CA GLN A 67 -2.23 -21.13 6.26
C GLN A 67 -2.26 -21.68 7.69
N GLN A 68 -1.91 -20.87 8.68
CA GLN A 68 -1.98 -21.27 10.09
C GLN A 68 -3.42 -21.51 10.53
N VAL A 69 -4.35 -20.63 10.15
CA VAL A 69 -5.79 -20.80 10.44
C VAL A 69 -6.34 -22.06 9.76
N GLU A 70 -6.05 -22.26 8.48
CA GLU A 70 -6.47 -23.47 7.74
C GLU A 70 -5.90 -24.75 8.39
N ARG A 71 -4.66 -24.71 8.86
CA ARG A 71 -4.05 -25.84 9.59
C ARG A 71 -4.76 -26.14 10.90
N LEU A 72 -5.10 -25.12 11.69
CA LEU A 72 -5.83 -25.30 12.94
C LEU A 72 -7.23 -25.87 12.69
N GLN A 73 -7.91 -25.41 11.64
CA GLN A 73 -9.22 -25.92 11.24
C GLN A 73 -9.15 -27.39 10.79
N ALA A 74 -8.14 -27.76 10.00
CA ALA A 74 -7.91 -29.15 9.59
C ALA A 74 -7.69 -30.07 10.81
N ILE A 75 -6.86 -29.65 11.77
CA ILE A 75 -6.63 -30.41 13.01
C ILE A 75 -7.93 -30.57 13.80
N ALA A 76 -8.71 -29.49 13.96
CA ALA A 76 -10.00 -29.55 14.64
C ALA A 76 -11.02 -30.45 13.93
N ALA A 77 -10.94 -30.56 12.60
CA ALA A 77 -11.76 -31.45 11.78
C ALA A 77 -11.25 -32.90 11.73
N GLY A 78 -10.10 -33.21 12.35
CA GLY A 78 -9.49 -34.55 12.32
C GLY A 78 -8.77 -34.88 11.00
N GLU A 79 -8.50 -33.87 10.16
CA GLU A 79 -7.80 -34.03 8.89
C GLU A 79 -6.27 -33.98 9.07
N PRO A 80 -5.49 -34.80 8.34
CA PRO A 80 -4.04 -34.79 8.44
C PRO A 80 -3.44 -33.47 7.92
N PRO A 81 -2.53 -32.80 8.67
CA PRO A 81 -1.97 -31.48 8.32
C PRO A 81 -1.14 -31.42 7.02
N SER A 82 -0.87 -32.56 6.39
CA SER A 82 0.07 -32.71 5.26
C SER A 82 -0.42 -32.11 3.94
N ALA A 83 -1.70 -31.77 3.81
CA ALA A 83 -2.29 -31.24 2.57
C ALA A 83 -2.05 -29.74 2.31
N LEU A 84 -1.56 -28.97 3.29
CA LEU A 84 -1.55 -27.49 3.24
C LEU A 84 -0.19 -26.86 2.94
N ASN A 85 0.85 -27.66 2.68
CA ASN A 85 2.21 -27.16 2.60
C ASN A 85 2.64 -26.79 1.16
N LYS A 86 2.10 -25.69 0.62
CA LYS A 86 2.57 -25.13 -0.66
C LYS A 86 3.63 -24.03 -0.50
N PHE A 87 3.80 -23.46 0.71
CA PHE A 87 4.74 -22.38 1.01
C PHE A 87 5.49 -22.64 2.32
N ALA A 88 6.20 -23.76 2.33
CA ALA A 88 6.89 -24.33 3.49
C ALA A 88 8.15 -23.56 3.93
N HIS A 89 8.04 -22.31 4.38
CA HIS A 89 9.19 -21.65 5.00
C HIS A 89 8.81 -20.84 6.25
N PRO A 90 9.27 -21.28 7.45
CA PRO A 90 9.22 -20.46 8.64
C PRO A 90 10.26 -19.36 8.49
N VAL A 91 9.80 -18.11 8.37
CA VAL A 91 10.64 -16.90 8.26
C VAL A 91 11.73 -17.06 7.18
N VAL A 92 11.34 -17.06 5.90
CA VAL A 92 12.28 -16.54 4.89
C VAL A 92 12.52 -15.10 5.29
N ASP A 93 13.77 -14.72 5.54
CA ASP A 93 14.14 -13.35 5.80
C ASP A 93 13.43 -12.48 4.77
N ILE A 94 12.60 -11.52 5.21
CA ILE A 94 11.94 -10.56 4.30
C ILE A 94 13.00 -9.94 3.36
N ILE A 95 14.25 -9.83 3.86
CA ILE A 95 15.46 -9.40 3.17
C ILE A 95 15.83 -10.27 1.96
N ASP A 96 15.56 -11.58 1.96
CA ASP A 96 15.86 -12.46 0.83
C ASP A 96 14.73 -12.50 -0.21
N ILE A 97 13.49 -12.26 0.20
CA ILE A 97 12.35 -12.10 -0.72
C ILE A 97 12.47 -10.80 -1.52
N THR A 98 12.87 -9.69 -0.91
CA THR A 98 13.09 -8.42 -1.64
C THR A 98 14.26 -8.51 -2.61
N LYS A 99 15.22 -9.41 -2.39
CA LYS A 99 16.31 -9.69 -3.34
C LYS A 99 15.92 -10.58 -4.51
N GLN A 100 14.94 -11.47 -4.33
CA GLN A 100 14.50 -12.45 -5.35
C GLN A 100 13.22 -12.02 -6.09
N ALA A 101 12.43 -11.13 -5.51
CA ALA A 101 11.32 -10.50 -6.20
C ALA A 101 11.88 -9.70 -7.37
N ASN A 102 11.55 -10.12 -8.59
CA ASN A 102 11.84 -9.37 -9.80
C ASN A 102 11.30 -7.95 -9.58
N PRO A 103 12.15 -6.91 -9.52
CA PRO A 103 11.71 -5.59 -9.15
C PRO A 103 10.69 -5.16 -10.20
N VAL A 104 9.47 -4.87 -9.77
CA VAL A 104 8.55 -4.05 -10.56
C VAL A 104 9.21 -2.67 -10.62
N SER A 105 10.11 -2.57 -11.61
CA SER A 105 10.80 -1.43 -12.19
C SER A 105 10.53 -0.07 -11.53
N THR A 106 11.44 0.36 -10.65
CA THR A 106 12.11 1.68 -10.64
C THR A 106 13.30 1.53 -9.66
N ASP A 107 14.49 1.98 -10.04
CA ASP A 107 15.74 1.89 -9.24
C ASP A 107 15.50 2.33 -7.78
N SER A 108 16.06 1.63 -6.78
CA SER A 108 15.85 1.90 -5.34
C SER A 108 16.00 3.39 -5.01
N ARG A 109 16.95 4.06 -5.66
CA ARG A 109 17.25 5.48 -5.49
C ARG A 109 16.17 6.42 -6.02
N ASP A 110 15.50 6.04 -7.10
CA ASP A 110 14.41 6.81 -7.69
C ASP A 110 13.16 6.75 -6.79
N ASN A 111 12.91 5.60 -6.16
CA ASN A 111 11.87 5.45 -5.15
C ASN A 111 12.16 6.29 -3.89
N GLU A 112 13.41 6.28 -3.41
CA GLU A 112 13.84 7.09 -2.27
C GLU A 112 13.60 8.59 -2.51
N ILE A 113 13.89 9.09 -3.72
CA ILE A 113 13.63 10.48 -4.12
C ILE A 113 12.13 10.81 -4.02
N VAL A 114 11.25 9.92 -4.50
CA VAL A 114 9.79 10.14 -4.46
C VAL A 114 9.28 10.16 -3.04
N VAL A 115 9.73 9.23 -2.20
CA VAL A 115 9.29 9.18 -0.80
C VAL A 115 9.74 10.40 -0.02
N ALA A 116 11.01 10.80 -0.16
CA ALA A 116 11.50 12.01 0.48
C ALA A 116 10.71 13.25 0.03
N ALA A 117 10.34 13.31 -1.25
CA ALA A 117 9.51 14.40 -1.77
C ALA A 117 8.10 14.39 -1.17
N VAL A 118 7.43 13.24 -1.17
CA VAL A 118 6.07 13.12 -0.63
C VAL A 118 6.03 13.40 0.87
N ALA A 119 6.98 12.88 1.64
CA ALA A 119 7.06 13.13 3.08
C ALA A 119 7.18 14.63 3.40
N GLN A 120 7.99 15.37 2.62
CA GLN A 120 8.06 16.83 2.77
C GLN A 120 6.75 17.51 2.39
N LEU A 121 6.13 17.09 1.29
CA LEU A 121 4.89 17.67 0.81
C LEU A 121 3.71 17.47 1.75
N GLN A 122 3.63 16.30 2.40
CA GLN A 122 2.55 15.97 3.34
C GLN A 122 2.73 16.63 4.70
N HIS A 123 3.96 16.92 5.12
CA HIS A 123 4.24 17.55 6.42
C HIS A 123 3.76 19.01 6.48
N ASP A 124 4.00 19.79 5.42
CA ASP A 124 3.48 21.15 5.30
C ASP A 124 3.11 21.50 3.85
N PRO A 125 1.87 21.19 3.43
CA PRO A 125 1.40 21.49 2.09
C PRO A 125 1.18 23.00 1.84
N ALA A 126 1.02 23.79 2.92
CA ALA A 126 0.82 25.23 2.82
C ALA A 126 2.14 25.91 2.44
N GLU A 127 3.25 25.50 3.05
CA GLU A 127 4.61 25.98 2.77
C GLU A 127 5.29 25.23 1.61
N TRP A 128 4.63 25.16 0.45
CA TRP A 128 5.23 24.61 -0.77
C TRP A 128 6.47 25.43 -1.21
N PRO A 129 7.69 24.87 -1.19
CA PRO A 129 8.91 25.63 -1.45
C PRO A 129 9.21 25.83 -2.94
N GLY A 130 8.34 25.36 -3.84
CA GLY A 130 8.59 25.30 -5.28
C GLY A 130 9.33 24.03 -5.71
N LEU A 131 9.24 23.73 -7.02
CA LEU A 131 9.76 22.49 -7.58
C LEU A 131 11.29 22.39 -7.51
N ASP A 132 12.01 23.48 -7.80
CA ASP A 132 13.48 23.56 -7.71
C ASP A 132 13.97 23.22 -6.30
N SER A 133 13.39 23.87 -5.30
CA SER A 133 13.77 23.70 -3.90
C SER A 133 13.49 22.28 -3.41
N LEU A 134 12.31 21.74 -3.73
CA LEU A 134 11.98 20.35 -3.41
C LEU A 134 12.97 19.38 -4.08
N ALA A 135 13.25 19.56 -5.37
CA ALA A 135 14.17 18.71 -6.12
C ALA A 135 15.57 18.70 -5.49
N LYS A 136 16.10 19.87 -5.13
CA LYS A 136 17.39 19.99 -4.44
C LYS A 136 17.39 19.28 -3.08
N ARG A 137 16.34 19.45 -2.28
CA ARG A 137 16.23 18.85 -0.93
C ARG A 137 16.18 17.33 -0.96
N VAL A 138 15.60 16.73 -2.01
CA VAL A 138 15.54 15.27 -2.18
C VAL A 138 16.70 14.72 -3.01
N GLY A 139 17.70 15.54 -3.33
CA GLY A 139 18.91 15.10 -4.03
C GLY A 139 18.71 14.80 -5.52
N THR A 140 17.85 15.56 -6.21
CA THR A 140 17.56 15.40 -7.65
C THR A 140 17.41 16.75 -8.37
N HIS A 141 16.96 16.72 -9.62
CA HIS A 141 16.61 17.89 -10.42
C HIS A 141 15.16 17.83 -10.91
N GLU A 142 14.57 18.99 -11.21
CA GLU A 142 13.13 19.15 -11.51
C GLU A 142 12.59 18.18 -12.56
N LYS A 143 13.33 18.01 -13.68
CA LYS A 143 12.93 17.10 -14.76
C LYS A 143 12.81 15.65 -14.30
N LYS A 144 13.74 15.19 -13.44
CA LYS A 144 13.73 13.82 -12.91
C LYS A 144 12.61 13.67 -11.88
N LEU A 145 12.45 14.63 -10.96
CA LEU A 145 11.37 14.61 -9.99
C LEU A 145 9.98 14.60 -10.64
N THR A 146 9.78 15.43 -11.67
CA THR A 146 8.52 15.47 -12.42
C THR A 146 8.24 14.15 -13.14
N LYS A 147 9.27 13.54 -13.75
CA LYS A 147 9.15 12.22 -14.39
C LYS A 147 8.75 11.17 -13.36
N LEU A 148 9.40 11.15 -12.20
CA LEU A 148 9.11 10.21 -11.13
C LEU A 148 7.68 10.36 -10.60
N PHE A 149 7.21 11.59 -10.35
CA PHE A 149 5.82 11.80 -9.95
C PHE A 149 4.81 11.30 -10.99
N ARG A 150 5.09 11.51 -12.29
CA ARG A 150 4.24 10.96 -13.35
C ARG A 150 4.23 9.43 -13.38
N GLN A 151 5.38 8.80 -13.14
CA GLN A 151 5.50 7.34 -13.11
C GLN A 151 4.78 6.73 -11.90
N HIS A 152 4.88 7.36 -10.72
CA HIS A 152 4.33 6.81 -9.48
C HIS A 152 2.87 7.19 -9.22
N PHE A 153 2.45 8.38 -9.62
CA PHE A 153 1.13 8.93 -9.31
C PHE A 153 0.28 9.26 -10.54
N GLY A 154 0.84 9.17 -11.76
CA GLY A 154 0.14 9.54 -13.00
C GLY A 154 -0.03 11.06 -13.18
N MET A 155 0.60 11.89 -12.33
CA MET A 155 0.41 13.34 -12.29
C MET A 155 1.74 14.08 -12.07
N THR A 156 1.76 15.41 -12.19
CA THR A 156 2.94 16.21 -11.85
C THR A 156 3.03 16.48 -10.34
N VAL A 157 4.19 16.97 -9.89
CA VAL A 157 4.35 17.41 -8.49
C VAL A 157 3.37 18.54 -8.15
N PHE A 158 3.15 19.48 -9.08
CA PHE A 158 2.21 20.58 -8.85
C PHE A 158 0.77 20.09 -8.68
N ASP A 159 0.34 19.14 -9.50
CA ASP A 159 -1.00 18.54 -9.40
C ASP A 159 -1.17 17.85 -8.04
N TYR A 160 -0.14 17.11 -7.61
CA TYR A 160 -0.12 16.43 -6.32
C TYR A 160 -0.25 17.40 -5.14
N VAL A 161 0.48 18.52 -5.17
CA VAL A 161 0.35 19.56 -4.12
C VAL A 161 -1.02 20.22 -4.13
N ALA A 162 -1.59 20.48 -5.32
CA ALA A 162 -2.92 21.03 -5.43
C ALA A 162 -3.98 20.09 -4.83
N GLU A 163 -3.84 18.78 -5.07
CA GLU A 163 -4.72 17.75 -4.51
C GLU A 163 -4.60 17.67 -2.98
N LEU A 164 -3.36 17.62 -2.45
CA LEU A 164 -3.12 17.64 -1.00
C LEU A 164 -3.75 18.85 -0.30
N ARG A 165 -3.64 20.03 -0.90
CA ARG A 165 -4.23 21.26 -0.38
C ARG A 165 -5.75 21.19 -0.35
N LEU A 166 -6.36 20.64 -1.39
CA LEU A 166 -7.81 20.48 -1.47
C LEU A 166 -8.33 19.48 -0.43
N GLU A 167 -7.64 18.35 -0.25
CA GLU A 167 -7.99 17.34 0.75
C GLU A 167 -7.94 17.92 2.17
N ASN A 168 -6.89 18.66 2.50
CA ASN A 168 -6.77 19.29 3.81
C ASN A 168 -7.82 20.38 4.06
N ALA A 169 -8.13 21.19 3.05
CA ALA A 169 -9.20 22.18 3.15
C ALA A 169 -10.56 21.50 3.41
N ARG A 170 -10.84 20.36 2.76
CA ARG A 170 -12.06 19.58 3.01
C ARG A 170 -12.09 19.00 4.42
N ALA A 171 -10.97 18.48 4.91
CA ALA A 171 -10.88 17.92 6.26
C ALA A 171 -11.18 18.97 7.35
N GLN A 172 -10.72 20.21 7.16
CA GLN A 172 -10.97 21.33 8.09
C GLN A 172 -12.42 21.83 8.08
N LEU A 173 -13.15 21.68 6.98
CA LEU A 173 -14.58 22.06 6.89
C LEU A 173 -15.52 21.00 7.49
N ALA A 174 -15.03 19.78 7.69
CA ALA A 174 -15.80 18.66 8.23
C ALA A 174 -15.68 18.51 9.77
N SER A 175 -14.87 19.35 10.42
CA SER A 175 -14.66 19.42 11.87
C SER A 175 -15.35 20.63 12.49
#